data_AF-A0A3S4ZBV3-F1
#
_entry.id   AF-A0A3S4ZBV3-F1
#
_cell.length_a   1.000
_cell.length_b   1.000
_cell.length_c   1.000
_cell.angle_alpha   90.00
_cell.angle_beta   90.00
_cell.angle_gamma   90.00
#
_symmetry.space_group_name_H-M   'P 1'
#
loop_
_entity.id
_entity.type
_entity.pdbx_description
1 polymer ?
#
loop_
_entity_poly.entity_id
_entity_poly.type
_entity_poly.pdbx_seq_one_letter_code
_entity_poly.pdbx_strand_id
1 'polypeptide(L)' 'MSELLEFFQTENAGDVAETLDFWLYECSIDEAPDADEVAVWCEILEKRGGKFVKLADMCRQWLKEETA' A
#
# COMPACT_ATOMS: atom_id res chain seq x y z
N MET A 1 -0.62 4.94 -12.09
CA MET A 1 -1.61 4.59 -11.05
C MET A 1 -2.34 3.27 -11.33
N SER A 2 -3.00 3.04 -12.48
CA SER A 2 -3.78 1.80 -12.69
C SER A 2 -2.98 0.49 -12.64
N GLU A 3 -1.73 0.46 -13.12
CA GLU A 3 -0.90 -0.77 -13.10
C GLU A 3 -0.56 -1.23 -11.67
N LEU A 4 -0.25 -0.29 -10.78
CA LEU A 4 0.05 -0.60 -9.38
C LEU A 4 -1.21 -1.05 -8.62
N LEU A 5 -2.37 -0.45 -8.90
CA LEU A 5 -3.65 -0.88 -8.33
C LEU A 5 -4.07 -2.27 -8.85
N GLU A 6 -3.82 -2.57 -10.12
CA GLU A 6 -4.06 -3.89 -10.71
C GLU A 6 -3.11 -4.94 -10.11
N PHE A 7 -1.85 -4.57 -9.91
CA PHE A 7 -0.86 -5.38 -9.20
C PHE A 7 -1.34 -5.72 -7.78
N PHE A 8 -1.75 -4.74 -6.99
CA PHE A 8 -2.27 -4.98 -5.64
C PHE A 8 -3.54 -5.85 -5.61
N GLN A 9 -4.33 -5.89 -6.69
CA GLN A 9 -5.53 -6.72 -6.82
C GLN A 9 -5.26 -8.15 -7.29
N THR A 10 -4.23 -8.36 -8.10
CA THR A 10 -4.00 -9.63 -8.81
C THR A 10 -2.83 -10.41 -8.25
N GLU A 11 -1.76 -9.73 -7.83
CA GLU A 11 -0.54 -10.40 -7.39
C GLU A 11 -0.66 -11.05 -6.02
N ASN A 12 0.32 -11.86 -5.69
CA ASN A 12 0.35 -12.58 -4.42
C ASN A 12 0.82 -11.69 -3.25
N ALA A 13 0.53 -12.12 -2.03
CA ALA A 13 0.82 -11.32 -0.83
C ALA A 13 2.31 -11.07 -0.57
N GLY A 14 3.21 -11.89 -1.13
CA GLY A 14 4.67 -11.69 -1.01
C GLY A 14 5.11 -10.49 -1.85
N ASP A 15 4.89 -10.57 -3.16
CA ASP A 15 5.25 -9.50 -4.10
C ASP A 15 4.55 -8.17 -3.77
N VAL A 16 3.29 -8.23 -3.31
CA VAL A 16 2.55 -7.06 -2.84
C VAL A 16 3.19 -6.46 -1.59
N ALA A 17 3.66 -7.27 -0.64
CA ALA A 17 4.31 -6.77 0.56
C ALA A 17 5.65 -6.09 0.25
N GLU A 18 6.48 -6.70 -0.60
CA GLU A 18 7.77 -6.12 -1.00
C GLU A 18 7.59 -4.80 -1.73
N THR A 19 6.63 -4.74 -2.65
CA THR A 19 6.31 -3.52 -3.38
C THR A 19 5.79 -2.43 -2.43
N LEU A 20 4.90 -2.79 -1.51
CA LEU A 20 4.34 -1.84 -0.55
C LEU A 20 5.42 -1.29 0.39
N ASP A 21 6.30 -2.14 0.90
CA ASP A 21 7.42 -1.75 1.76
C ASP A 21 8.35 -0.77 1.05
N PHE A 22 8.67 -1.05 -0.21
CA PHE A 22 9.47 -0.16 -1.06
C PHE A 22 8.82 1.22 -1.20
N TRP A 23 7.54 1.28 -1.58
CA TRP A 23 6.84 2.56 -1.79
C TRP A 23 6.69 3.37 -0.50
N LEU A 24 6.40 2.71 0.63
CA LEU A 24 6.12 3.39 1.90
C LEU A 24 7.39 3.83 2.64
N TYR A 25 8.49 3.07 2.55
CA TYR A 25 9.67 3.27 3.40
C TYR A 25 10.98 3.47 2.64
N GLU A 26 11.14 2.88 1.45
CA GLU A 26 12.39 2.98 0.68
C GLU A 26 12.33 4.05 -0.42
N CYS A 27 11.14 4.54 -0.75
CA CYS A 27 10.96 5.57 -1.75
C CYS A 27 11.50 6.93 -1.27
N SER A 28 12.10 7.70 -2.17
CA SER A 28 12.52 9.07 -1.85
C SER A 28 11.29 9.96 -1.68
N ILE A 29 11.36 10.97 -0.81
CA ILE A 29 10.23 11.90 -0.51
C ILE A 29 9.58 12.52 -1.77
N ASP A 30 10.34 12.72 -2.85
CA ASP A 30 9.84 13.28 -4.11
C ASP A 30 9.04 12.26 -4.96
N GLU A 31 9.25 10.97 -4.72
CA GLU A 31 8.59 9.85 -5.42
C GLU A 31 7.64 9.07 -4.50
N ALA A 32 7.53 9.47 -3.23
CA ALA A 32 6.64 8.83 -2.26
C ALA A 32 5.18 8.97 -2.69
N PRO A 33 4.34 7.96 -2.41
CA PRO A 33 2.93 8.01 -2.77
C PRO A 33 2.18 9.05 -1.95
N ASP A 34 1.16 9.65 -2.56
CA ASP A 34 0.28 10.56 -1.84
C ASP A 34 -0.61 9.80 -0.84
N ALA A 35 -1.06 10.49 0.23
CA ALA A 35 -1.98 9.91 1.20
C ALA A 35 -3.30 9.41 0.57
N ASP A 36 -3.80 10.04 -0.50
CA ASP A 36 -4.99 9.58 -1.21
C ASP A 36 -4.72 8.23 -1.92
N GLU A 37 -3.54 8.06 -2.51
CA GLU A 37 -3.13 6.81 -3.16
C GLU A 37 -3.00 5.67 -2.15
N VAL A 38 -2.29 5.91 -1.05
CA VAL A 38 -2.10 4.90 -0.01
C VAL A 38 -3.43 4.50 0.63
N ALA A 39 -4.40 5.43 0.73
CA ALA A 39 -5.76 5.12 1.17
C ALA A 39 -6.48 4.17 0.21
N VAL A 40 -6.35 4.37 -1.11
CA VAL A 40 -6.89 3.46 -2.12
C VAL A 40 -6.23 2.08 -2.03
N TRP A 41 -4.91 2.01 -1.81
CA TRP A 41 -4.20 0.74 -1.66
C TRP A 41 -4.68 -0.02 -0.44
N CYS A 42 -4.87 0.68 0.68
CA CYS A 42 -5.44 0.11 1.89
C CYS A 42 -6.81 -0.53 1.62
N GLU A 43 -7.73 0.20 0.99
CA GLU A 43 -9.06 -0.33 0.67
C GLU A 43 -9.02 -1.59 -0.21
N ILE A 44 -8.14 -1.62 -1.21
CA ILE A 44 -7.95 -2.78 -2.08
C ILE A 44 -7.47 -3.99 -1.28
N LEU A 45 -6.43 -3.79 -0.45
CA LEU A 45 -5.84 -4.85 0.35
C LEU A 45 -6.82 -5.38 1.41
N GLU A 46 -7.63 -4.50 2.01
CA GLU A 46 -8.70 -4.90 2.91
C GLU A 46 -9.79 -5.73 2.22
N LYS A 47 -10.20 -5.31 1.01
CA LYS A 47 -11.19 -6.05 0.20
C LYS A 47 -10.71 -7.46 -0.15
N ARG A 48 -9.40 -7.65 -0.35
CA ARG A 48 -8.82 -8.99 -0.60
C ARG A 48 -8.82 -9.87 0.66
N GLY A 49 -8.71 -9.28 1.84
CA GLY A 49 -8.79 -9.98 3.11
C GLY A 49 -7.64 -10.96 3.39
N GLY A 50 -7.75 -11.73 4.47
CA GLY A 50 -6.74 -12.73 4.84
C GLY A 50 -5.37 -12.10 5.17
N LYS A 51 -4.31 -12.52 4.47
CA LYS A 51 -2.95 -12.01 4.69
C LYS A 51 -2.78 -10.54 4.28
N PHE A 52 -3.61 -10.07 3.34
CA PHE A 52 -3.57 -8.68 2.85
C PHE A 52 -4.09 -7.68 3.88
N VAL A 53 -4.87 -8.11 4.88
CA VAL A 53 -5.31 -7.24 5.98
C VAL A 53 -4.12 -6.66 6.76
N LYS A 54 -3.04 -7.43 6.93
CA LYS A 54 -1.83 -6.92 7.58
C LYS A 54 -1.12 -5.87 6.75
N LEU A 55 -1.14 -6.01 5.42
CA LEU A 55 -0.56 -5.04 4.49
C LEU A 55 -1.40 -3.77 4.46
N ALA A 56 -2.72 -3.89 4.51
CA ALA A 56 -3.61 -2.75 4.68
C ALA A 56 -3.37 -1.99 5.99
N ASP A 57 -3.03 -2.70 7.08
CA ASP A 57 -2.68 -2.06 8.35
C ASP A 57 -1.38 -1.24 8.24
N MET A 58 -0.38 -1.74 7.50
CA MET A 58 0.84 -0.96 7.20
C MET A 58 0.51 0.35 6.48
N CYS A 59 -0.33 0.30 5.44
CA CYS A 59 -0.81 1.51 4.76
C CYS A 59 -1.46 2.50 5.74
N ARG A 60 -2.31 2.00 6.65
CA ARG A 60 -3.00 2.86 7.63
C ARG A 60 -2.05 3.49 8.64
N GLN A 61 -1.05 2.74 9.09
CA GLN A 61 -0.04 3.26 10.01
C GLN A 61 0.75 4.38 9.33
N TRP A 62 1.21 4.14 8.11
CA TRP A 62 1.90 5.16 7.32
C TRP A 62 1.04 6.40 7.10
N LEU A 63 -0.23 6.24 6.70
CA LEU A 63 -1.17 7.36 6.55
C LEU A 63 -1.33 8.17 7.83
N LYS A 64 -1.42 7.49 8.97
CA LYS A 64 -1.53 8.14 10.26
C LYS A 64 -0.27 8.95 10.59
N GLU A 65 0.91 8.46 10.22
CA GLU A 65 2.18 9.16 10.41
C GLU A 65 2.29 10.38 9.49
N GLU A 66 1.86 10.27 8.23
CA GLU A 66 1.88 11.38 7.26
C GLU A 66 0.87 12.49 7.60
N THR A 67 -0.25 12.14 8.23
CA THR A 67 -1.30 13.12 8.59
C THR A 67 -1.17 13.67 10.02
N ALA A 68 -0.16 13.25 10.79
CA ALA A 68 0.04 13.61 12.21
C ALA A 68 0.85 14.90 12.40
#